data_AF-A0A2G8LJW3-F1
#
_entry.id   AF-A0A2G8LJW3-F1
#
_cell.length_a   1.000
_cell.length_b   1.000
_cell.length_c   1.000
_cell.angle_alpha   90.00
_cell.angle_beta   90.00
_cell.angle_gamma   90.00
#
_symmetry.space_group_name_H-M   'P 1'
#
loop_
_entity.id
_entity.type
_entity.pdbx_description
1 polymer ?
#
loop_
_entity_poly.entity_id
_entity_poly.type
_entity_poly.pdbx_seq_one_letter_code
_entity_poly.pdbx_strand_id
1 'polypeptide(L)'
;MFLYAAILFDSSRVEDIDPFIGMVTEEPIRGAAVGPTAGCIIAHQFYALKYGDRFWYENTEGLQAFTDRQLREIRLSSYARLLCDNLANTETVQPYAFMMPQSSPRPRYDSFVEFSRSEKYPMEDGRLPGLSNQRVSCSDYQAIPRLNLNEWRDMIYT
;
A
#
# COMPACT_ATOMS: atom_id res chain seq x y z
N MET A 1 20.81 -21.48 2.35
CA MET A 1 20.71 -20.26 3.18
C MET A 1 20.75 -20.57 4.68
N PHE A 2 20.04 -21.60 5.18
CA PHE A 2 20.12 -22.06 6.58
C PHE A 2 21.53 -22.38 7.10
N LEU A 3 22.43 -22.91 6.26
CA LEU A 3 23.80 -23.23 6.67
C LEU A 3 24.65 -22.01 7.02
N TYR A 4 24.36 -20.81 6.47
CA TYR A 4 25.20 -19.63 6.70
C TYR A 4 24.91 -18.94 8.04
N ALA A 5 23.64 -18.95 8.47
CA ALA A 5 23.26 -18.42 9.78
C ALA A 5 23.80 -19.30 10.92
N ALA A 6 23.72 -20.63 10.79
CA ALA A 6 24.26 -21.56 11.79
C ALA A 6 25.79 -21.43 11.98
N ILE A 7 26.54 -21.11 10.93
CA ILE A 7 28.00 -20.92 11.00
C ILE A 7 28.39 -19.63 11.73
N LEU A 8 27.57 -18.58 11.69
CA LEU A 8 27.89 -17.29 12.31
C LEU A 8 27.56 -17.23 13.81
N PHE A 9 26.58 -18.00 14.27
CA PHE A 9 26.10 -17.94 15.66
C PHE A 9 26.70 -18.98 16.61
N ASP A 10 27.60 -19.85 16.13
CA ASP A 10 28.18 -20.97 16.89
C ASP A 10 27.14 -21.71 17.76
N SER A 11 25.90 -21.80 17.25
CA SER A 11 24.79 -22.47 17.91
C SER A 11 24.30 -23.60 17.04
N SER A 12 24.17 -24.76 17.68
CA SER A 12 23.62 -25.98 17.09
C SER A 12 22.08 -26.02 17.13
N ARG A 13 21.43 -24.97 17.65
CA ARG A 13 19.99 -24.94 17.93
C ARG A 13 19.32 -23.75 17.25
N VAL A 14 18.15 -24.00 16.65
CA VAL A 14 17.36 -22.96 15.96
C VAL A 14 16.86 -21.90 16.94
N GLU A 15 16.62 -22.28 18.20
CA GLU A 15 16.10 -21.40 19.25
C GLU A 15 17.05 -20.26 19.65
N ASP A 16 18.35 -20.38 19.34
CA ASP A 16 19.34 -19.37 19.69
C ASP A 16 19.52 -18.32 18.57
N ILE A 17 18.86 -18.52 17.41
CA ILE A 17 18.88 -17.55 16.32
C ILE A 17 18.08 -16.32 16.74
N ASP A 18 18.71 -15.14 16.67
CA ASP A 18 18.01 -13.88 16.88
C ASP A 18 16.79 -13.78 15.93
N PRO A 19 15.59 -13.47 16.44
CA PRO A 19 14.39 -13.45 15.62
C PRO A 19 14.46 -12.50 14.43
N PHE A 20 15.12 -11.35 14.57
CA PHE A 20 15.27 -10.41 13.46
C PHE A 20 16.13 -11.02 12.36
N ILE A 21 17.26 -11.62 12.72
CA ILE A 21 18.14 -12.30 11.76
C ILE A 21 17.44 -13.48 11.10
N GLY A 22 16.70 -14.29 11.86
CA GLY A 22 15.88 -15.37 11.31
C GLY A 22 14.88 -14.84 10.28
N MET A 23 14.13 -13.79 10.63
CA MET A 23 13.11 -13.20 9.76
C MET A 23 13.66 -12.61 8.46
N VAL A 24 14.77 -11.86 8.50
CA VAL A 24 15.33 -11.21 7.28
C VAL A 24 16.08 -12.19 6.38
N THR A 25 16.42 -13.38 6.89
CA THR A 25 17.11 -14.42 6.12
C THR A 25 16.16 -15.45 5.52
N GLU A 26 14.86 -15.39 5.81
CA GLU A 26 13.86 -16.23 5.15
C GLU A 26 13.68 -15.84 3.67
N GLU A 27 13.33 -16.84 2.85
CA GLU A 27 12.93 -16.57 1.47
C GLU A 27 11.59 -15.80 1.45
N PRO A 28 11.49 -14.69 0.70
CA PRO A 28 10.24 -13.94 0.62
C PRO A 28 9.09 -14.78 0.09
N ILE A 29 7.89 -14.58 0.64
CA ILE A 29 6.67 -15.10 0.03
C ILE A 29 6.58 -14.54 -1.39
N ARG A 30 6.15 -15.35 -2.35
CA ARG A 30 5.94 -14.92 -3.74
C ARG A 30 5.15 -13.61 -3.78
N GLY A 31 5.74 -12.57 -4.38
CA GLY A 31 5.13 -11.24 -4.50
C GLY A 31 5.10 -10.38 -3.22
N ALA A 32 5.77 -10.80 -2.16
CA ALA A 32 5.97 -10.04 -0.93
C ALA A 32 7.45 -9.67 -0.75
N ALA A 33 7.71 -8.67 0.08
CA ALA A 33 9.07 -8.26 0.44
C ALA A 33 9.66 -9.08 1.60
N VAL A 34 8.86 -9.92 2.26
CA VAL A 34 9.22 -10.59 3.51
C VAL A 34 8.87 -12.08 3.48
N GLY A 35 9.60 -12.88 4.26
CA GLY A 35 9.34 -14.31 4.42
C GLY A 35 8.09 -14.62 5.27
N PRO A 36 7.73 -15.91 5.39
CA PRO A 36 6.54 -16.37 6.11
C PRO A 36 6.44 -15.89 7.57
N THR A 37 7.53 -15.94 8.33
CA THR A 37 7.53 -15.59 9.75
C THR A 37 7.30 -14.10 9.94
N ALA A 38 8.09 -13.28 9.25
CA ALA A 38 7.92 -11.83 9.24
C ALA A 38 6.53 -11.42 8.74
N GLY A 39 6.06 -12.05 7.65
CA GLY A 39 4.73 -11.80 7.09
C GLY A 39 3.61 -12.08 8.09
N CYS A 40 3.68 -13.20 8.83
CA CYS A 40 2.73 -13.54 9.88
C CYS A 40 2.72 -12.49 11.01
N ILE A 41 3.89 -12.16 11.56
CA ILE A 41 4.02 -11.19 12.66
C ILE A 41 3.51 -9.81 12.24
N ILE A 42 3.92 -9.33 11.06
CA ILE A 42 3.47 -8.06 10.48
C ILE A 42 1.95 -8.08 10.32
N ALA A 43 1.37 -9.13 9.72
CA ALA A 43 -0.07 -9.22 9.52
C ALA A 43 -0.86 -9.18 10.83
N HIS A 44 -0.42 -9.92 11.85
CA HIS A 44 -1.03 -9.89 13.18
C HIS A 44 -0.94 -8.50 13.83
N GLN A 45 0.20 -7.83 13.70
CA GLN A 45 0.38 -6.49 14.25
C GLN A 45 -0.50 -5.45 13.53
N PHE A 46 -0.58 -5.48 12.20
CA PHE A 46 -1.45 -4.60 11.42
C PHE A 46 -2.94 -4.89 11.66
N TYR A 47 -3.31 -6.16 11.86
CA TYR A 47 -4.67 -6.53 12.26
C TYR A 47 -5.03 -5.90 13.60
N ALA A 48 -4.18 -6.05 14.62
CA ALA A 48 -4.41 -5.47 15.94
C ALA A 48 -4.47 -3.94 15.90
N LEU A 49 -3.61 -3.29 15.12
CA LEU A 49 -3.63 -1.84 14.93
C LEU A 49 -4.92 -1.35 14.25
N LYS A 50 -5.39 -2.05 13.22
CA LYS A 50 -6.62 -1.69 12.50
C LYS A 50 -7.87 -1.88 13.36
N TYR A 51 -8.06 -3.08 13.92
CA TYR A 51 -9.30 -3.43 14.61
C TYR A 51 -9.32 -3.02 16.09
N GLY A 52 -8.15 -2.75 16.68
CA GLY A 52 -8.04 -2.22 18.04
C GLY A 52 -8.14 -0.70 18.13
N ASP A 53 -8.08 0.02 17.00
CA ASP A 53 -8.14 1.47 16.97
C ASP A 53 -9.59 1.98 16.82
N ARG A 54 -10.11 2.60 17.88
CA ARG A 54 -11.42 3.25 17.87
C ARG A 54 -11.52 4.36 16.81
N PHE A 55 -10.40 5.01 16.49
CA PHE A 55 -10.29 6.08 15.51
C PHE A 55 -9.84 5.59 14.13
N TRP A 56 -9.82 4.28 13.88
CA TRP A 56 -9.58 3.75 12.54
C TRP A 56 -10.56 4.40 11.54
N TYR A 57 -10.04 4.96 10.45
CA TYR A 57 -10.81 5.85 9.58
C TYR A 57 -12.03 5.18 8.94
N GLU A 58 -12.03 3.87 8.74
CA GLU A 58 -13.18 3.15 8.17
C GLU A 58 -14.23 2.75 9.20
N ASN A 59 -14.02 3.03 10.48
CA ASN A 59 -15.03 2.77 11.50
C ASN A 59 -16.25 3.65 11.24
N THR A 60 -17.42 3.02 11.16
CA THR A 60 -18.71 3.69 10.92
C THR A 60 -19.47 4.03 12.20
N GLU A 61 -18.94 3.63 13.36
CA GLU A 61 -19.60 3.79 14.66
C GLU A 61 -18.95 4.92 15.49
N GLY A 62 -19.78 5.66 16.21
CA GLY A 62 -19.35 6.71 17.14
C GLY A 62 -19.15 8.08 16.49
N LEU A 63 -18.92 9.09 17.33
CA LEU A 63 -18.79 10.50 16.91
C LEU A 63 -17.52 10.76 16.10
N GLN A 64 -16.54 9.86 16.14
CA GLN A 64 -15.29 9.96 15.39
C GLN A 64 -15.39 9.43 13.96
N ALA A 65 -16.50 8.78 13.59
CA ALA A 65 -16.67 8.20 12.27
C ALA A 65 -16.74 9.28 11.18
N PHE A 66 -16.03 9.07 10.07
CA PHE A 66 -16.21 9.88 8.88
C PHE A 66 -17.57 9.57 8.23
N THR A 67 -18.16 10.56 7.58
CA THR A 67 -19.36 10.34 6.75
C THR A 67 -19.01 9.54 5.50
N ASP A 68 -19.99 8.88 4.88
CA ASP A 68 -19.79 8.18 3.61
C ASP A 68 -19.23 9.08 2.50
N ARG A 69 -19.57 10.37 2.51
CA ARG A 69 -19.06 11.36 1.55
C ARG A 69 -17.57 11.59 1.77
N GLN A 70 -17.18 11.83 3.02
CA GLN A 70 -15.77 11.99 3.42
C GLN A 70 -14.95 10.73 3.15
N LEU A 71 -15.49 9.54 3.43
CA LEU A 71 -14.81 8.27 3.16
C LEU A 71 -14.54 8.03 1.68
N ARG A 72 -15.48 8.42 0.80
CA ARG A 72 -15.24 8.35 -0.65
C ARG A 72 -14.08 9.24 -1.08
N GLU A 73 -13.99 10.44 -0.53
CA GLU A 73 -12.87 11.36 -0.80
C GLU A 73 -11.54 10.82 -0.24
N ILE A 74 -11.52 10.32 1.00
CA ILE A 74 -10.31 9.72 1.59
C ILE A 74 -9.79 8.57 0.71
N ARG A 75 -10.67 7.72 0.18
CA ARG A 75 -10.30 6.59 -0.70
C ARG A 75 -9.68 6.99 -2.03
N LEU A 76 -9.84 8.24 -2.48
CA LEU A 76 -9.18 8.77 -3.66
C LEU A 76 -7.72 9.18 -3.38
N SER A 77 -7.33 9.27 -2.10
CA SER A 77 -5.98 9.68 -1.71
C SER A 77 -4.94 8.68 -2.23
N SER A 78 -3.86 9.22 -2.80
CA SER A 78 -2.74 8.41 -3.30
C SER A 78 -1.40 9.06 -2.92
N TYR A 79 -0.35 8.25 -2.82
CA TYR A 79 1.00 8.79 -2.61
C TYR A 79 1.43 9.67 -3.80
N ALA A 80 1.00 9.34 -5.01
CA ALA A 80 1.21 10.17 -6.20
C ALA A 80 0.63 11.59 -6.03
N ARG A 81 -0.60 11.70 -5.50
CA ARG A 81 -1.22 13.00 -5.21
C ARG A 81 -0.45 13.77 -4.14
N LEU A 82 -0.03 13.08 -3.06
CA LEU A 82 0.79 13.67 -2.00
C LEU A 82 2.08 14.28 -2.57
N LEU A 83 2.77 13.55 -3.45
CA LEU A 83 3.99 14.04 -4.12
C LEU A 83 3.70 15.27 -4.97
N CYS A 84 2.66 15.23 -5.81
CA CYS A 84 2.30 16.34 -6.69
C CYS A 84 1.89 17.62 -5.96
N ASP A 85 1.28 17.52 -4.76
CA ASP A 85 0.83 18.70 -4.01
C ASP A 85 1.93 19.31 -3.13
N ASN A 86 2.96 18.53 -2.76
CA ASN A 86 3.96 18.97 -1.76
C ASN A 86 5.38 19.10 -2.31
N LEU A 87 5.70 18.51 -3.46
CA LEU A 87 7.04 18.65 -4.07
C LEU A 87 7.07 19.77 -5.10
N ALA A 88 7.97 20.73 -4.90
CA ALA A 88 8.26 21.74 -5.91
C ALA A 88 8.80 21.10 -7.20
N ASN A 89 8.43 21.65 -8.36
CA ASN A 89 8.91 21.25 -9.69
C ASN A 89 8.62 19.79 -10.08
N THR A 90 7.61 19.14 -9.47
CA THR A 90 7.17 17.81 -9.89
C THR A 90 6.00 17.93 -10.87
N GLU A 91 6.30 17.90 -12.16
CA GLU A 91 5.27 17.99 -13.21
C GLU A 91 4.59 16.66 -13.51
N THR A 92 5.34 15.56 -13.35
CA THR A 92 4.85 14.21 -13.67
C THR A 92 5.28 13.18 -12.62
N VAL A 93 4.40 12.22 -12.33
CA VAL A 93 4.65 11.10 -11.40
C VAL A 93 3.96 9.83 -11.88
N GLN A 94 4.40 8.68 -11.37
CA GLN A 94 3.68 7.41 -11.52
C GLN A 94 2.42 7.40 -10.63
N PRO A 95 1.22 7.06 -11.15
CA PRO A 95 0.00 6.96 -10.34
C PRO A 95 0.12 5.94 -9.19
N TYR A 96 0.80 4.81 -9.44
CA TYR A 96 1.05 3.77 -8.44
C TYR A 96 2.51 3.84 -7.97
N ALA A 97 2.80 4.77 -7.07
CA ALA A 97 4.18 5.15 -6.70
C ALA A 97 5.04 4.02 -6.08
N PHE A 98 4.41 3.00 -5.50
CA PHE A 98 5.12 1.84 -4.94
C PHE A 98 5.30 0.68 -5.94
N MET A 99 4.73 0.81 -7.13
CA MET A 99 4.81 -0.22 -8.17
C MET A 99 5.85 0.18 -9.21
N MET A 100 6.42 -0.82 -9.88
CA MET A 100 7.42 -0.57 -10.92
C MET A 100 6.82 0.25 -12.08
N PRO A 101 7.60 1.15 -12.69
CA PRO A 101 7.18 1.82 -13.91
C PRO A 101 6.92 0.80 -15.01
N GLN A 102 5.79 0.95 -15.70
CA GLN A 102 5.46 0.12 -16.85
C GLN A 102 4.57 0.89 -17.82
N SER A 103 4.83 0.72 -19.11
CA SER A 103 3.93 1.16 -20.17
C SER A 103 3.22 -0.06 -20.72
N SER A 104 1.89 -0.06 -20.66
CA SER A 104 1.07 -1.04 -21.37
C SER A 104 0.52 -0.38 -22.63
N PRO A 105 0.96 -0.78 -23.84
CA PRO A 105 0.44 -0.23 -25.09
C PRO A 105 -1.06 -0.51 -25.29
N ARG A 106 -1.58 -1.52 -24.60
CA ARG A 106 -3.00 -1.91 -24.59
C ARG A 106 -3.38 -2.22 -23.14
N PRO A 107 -3.72 -1.21 -22.32
CA PRO A 107 -4.19 -1.46 -20.97
C PRO A 107 -5.47 -2.30 -21.04
N ARG A 108 -5.51 -3.34 -20.20
CA ARG A 108 -6.69 -4.19 -19.97
C ARG A 108 -7.61 -3.57 -18.92
N TYR A 109 -7.07 -2.75 -18.04
CA TYR A 109 -7.78 -2.15 -16.90
C TYR A 109 -7.59 -0.64 -16.90
N ASP A 110 -8.67 0.08 -16.59
CA ASP A 110 -8.66 1.54 -16.54
C ASP A 110 -8.35 2.06 -15.13
N SER A 111 -8.51 1.22 -14.10
CA SER A 111 -8.24 1.59 -12.71
C SER A 111 -7.66 0.43 -11.88
N PHE A 112 -6.95 0.76 -10.81
CA PHE A 112 -6.47 -0.23 -9.84
C PHE A 112 -7.60 -0.97 -9.13
N VAL A 113 -8.75 -0.34 -8.93
CA VAL A 113 -9.92 -1.01 -8.33
C VAL A 113 -10.40 -2.14 -9.23
N GLU A 114 -10.43 -1.92 -10.55
CA GLU A 114 -10.82 -2.95 -11.52
C GLU A 114 -9.78 -4.07 -11.55
N PHE A 115 -8.50 -3.71 -11.70
CA PHE A 115 -7.37 -4.65 -11.67
C PHE A 115 -7.36 -5.51 -10.40
N SER A 116 -7.61 -4.90 -9.24
CA SER A 116 -7.53 -5.60 -7.95
C SER A 116 -8.66 -6.59 -7.70
N ARG A 117 -9.77 -6.48 -8.45
CA ARG A 117 -10.90 -7.43 -8.39
C ARG A 117 -10.72 -8.60 -9.33
N SER A 118 -10.01 -8.43 -10.44
CA SER A 118 -9.85 -9.44 -11.48
C SER A 118 -8.61 -10.31 -11.27
N GLU A 119 -7.50 -9.73 -10.82
CA GLU A 119 -6.22 -10.42 -10.68
C GLU A 119 -6.03 -10.98 -9.27
N LYS A 120 -5.42 -12.17 -9.18
CA LYS A 120 -5.15 -12.84 -7.90
C LYS A 120 -3.89 -12.25 -7.26
N TYR A 121 -4.04 -11.53 -6.15
CA TYR A 121 -2.91 -11.10 -5.31
C TYR A 121 -2.21 -12.29 -4.64
N PRO A 122 -0.90 -12.20 -4.32
CA PRO A 122 0.03 -11.08 -4.59
C PRO A 122 0.70 -11.11 -5.98
N MET A 123 1.23 -9.97 -6.44
CA MET A 123 1.93 -9.81 -7.73
C MET A 123 3.40 -10.23 -7.62
N GLU A 124 3.86 -11.14 -8.48
CA GLU A 124 5.19 -11.78 -8.35
C GLU A 124 6.38 -10.82 -8.48
N ASP A 125 6.31 -9.82 -9.35
CA ASP A 125 7.45 -8.98 -9.76
C ASP A 125 7.25 -7.48 -9.47
N GLY A 126 6.23 -7.11 -8.68
CA GLY A 126 5.91 -5.72 -8.38
C GLY A 126 5.44 -4.90 -9.59
N ARG A 127 5.05 -5.57 -10.69
CA ARG A 127 4.41 -4.98 -11.87
C ARG A 127 2.90 -5.21 -11.84
N LEU A 128 2.13 -4.37 -12.53
CA LEU A 128 0.66 -4.49 -12.61
C LEU A 128 0.28 -4.95 -14.03
N PRO A 129 0.30 -6.25 -14.36
CA PRO A 129 0.05 -6.73 -15.71
C PRO A 129 -1.32 -6.25 -16.24
N GLY A 130 -1.32 -5.62 -17.41
CA GLY A 130 -2.54 -5.09 -18.01
C GLY A 130 -3.00 -3.73 -17.46
N LEU A 131 -2.29 -3.13 -16.50
CA LEU A 131 -2.52 -1.75 -16.06
C LEU A 131 -1.33 -0.89 -16.48
N SER A 132 -1.52 0.38 -16.86
CA SER A 132 -0.38 1.27 -17.17
C SER A 132 0.08 1.99 -15.89
N ASN A 133 1.39 2.04 -15.64
CA ASN A 133 1.99 2.82 -14.54
C ASN A 133 3.11 3.73 -15.08
N GLN A 134 2.88 4.31 -16.26
CA GLN A 134 3.74 5.34 -16.82
C GLN A 134 3.54 6.65 -16.07
N ARG A 135 4.51 7.55 -16.18
CA ARG A 135 4.36 8.89 -15.60
C ARG A 135 3.25 9.66 -16.30
N VAL A 136 2.41 10.31 -15.52
CA VAL A 136 1.34 11.20 -15.99
C VAL A 136 1.52 12.57 -15.37
N SER A 137 0.91 13.60 -15.96
CA SER A 137 0.95 14.95 -15.41
C SER A 137 0.25 15.00 -14.04
N CYS A 138 0.80 15.76 -13.10
CA CYS A 138 0.16 16.07 -11.83
C CYS A 138 -1.17 16.84 -11.99
N SER A 139 -1.41 17.42 -13.16
CA SER A 139 -2.66 18.08 -13.56
C SER A 139 -3.69 17.10 -14.17
N ASP A 140 -3.32 15.85 -14.41
CA ASP A 140 -4.25 14.80 -14.84
C ASP A 140 -5.02 14.27 -13.63
N TYR A 141 -6.16 14.90 -13.34
CA TYR A 141 -7.01 14.52 -12.21
C TYR A 141 -7.85 13.26 -12.45
N GLN A 142 -7.86 12.71 -13.67
CA GLN A 142 -8.47 11.41 -13.93
C GLN A 142 -7.52 10.30 -13.48
N ALA A 143 -6.22 10.44 -13.78
CA ALA A 143 -5.21 9.50 -13.34
C ALA A 143 -4.77 9.69 -11.88
N ILE A 144 -4.72 10.95 -11.40
CA ILE A 144 -4.29 11.31 -10.03
C ILE A 144 -5.33 12.26 -9.41
N PRO A 145 -6.45 11.71 -8.88
CA PRO A 145 -7.53 12.50 -8.29
C PRO A 145 -7.05 13.44 -7.18
N ARG A 146 -7.70 14.60 -7.08
CA ARG A 146 -7.53 15.53 -5.94
C ARG A 146 -8.56 15.24 -4.87
N LEU A 147 -8.12 15.35 -3.62
CA LEU A 147 -8.99 15.26 -2.46
C LEU A 147 -9.92 16.48 -2.41
N ASN A 148 -11.24 16.27 -2.44
CA ASN A 148 -12.20 17.35 -2.31
C ASN A 148 -12.52 17.64 -0.84
N LEU A 149 -11.90 18.69 -0.29
CA LEU A 149 -12.09 19.09 1.11
C LEU A 149 -13.45 19.77 1.39
N ASN A 150 -14.29 19.99 0.38
CA ASN A 150 -15.62 20.58 0.62
C ASN A 150 -16.52 19.67 1.46
N GLU A 151 -16.24 18.36 1.51
CA GLU A 151 -16.96 17.40 2.36
C GLU A 151 -16.70 17.59 3.87
N TRP A 152 -15.71 18.41 4.24
CA TRP A 152 -15.40 18.81 5.61
C TRP A 152 -15.78 20.26 5.90
N ARG A 153 -16.37 20.97 4.93
CA ARG A 153 -16.93 22.29 5.22
C ARG A 153 -18.12 22.06 6.14
N ASP A 154 -18.00 22.54 7.36
CA ASP A 154 -19.00 22.30 8.40
C ASP A 154 -20.42 22.60 7.89
N MET A 155 -21.38 21.75 8.27
CA MET A 155 -22.82 22.06 8.19
C MET A 155 -23.22 23.16 9.19
N ILE A 156 -22.36 24.16 9.45
CA ILE A 156 -22.59 25.24 10.43
C ILE A 156 -23.65 26.26 9.94
N TYR A 157 -24.26 26.06 8.76
CA TYR A 157 -25.27 26.97 8.21
C TYR A 157 -26.57 26.30 7.70
N THR A 158 -26.98 25.16 8.24
CA THR A 158 -28.34 24.61 8.00
C THR A 158 -29.05 24.29 9.30
#